data_AF-A0A7H4N3A1-F1
#
_entry.id   AF-A0A7H4N3A1-F1
#
_cell.length_a   1.000
_cell.length_b   1.000
_cell.length_c   1.000
_cell.angle_alpha   90.00
_cell.angle_beta   90.00
_cell.angle_gamma   90.00
#
_symmetry.space_group_name_H-M   'P 1'
#
loop_
_entity.id
_entity.type
_entity.pdbx_description
1 polymer ?
#
loop_
_entity_poly.entity_id
_entity_poly.type
_entity_poly.pdbx_seq_one_letter_code
_entity_poly.pdbx_strand_id
1 'polypeptide(L)'
;MPVGTRVEFIDEPVKATTEPDGSRFIEVHNPLSTTEEQFQGGEIVPINLTKSVQAITSQTDVDQSVVDQAIQNRSGMPVASELKRIAQSGGPGARHFFIRY
;
A
#
# COMPACT_ATOMS: atom_id res chain seq x y z
N MET A 1 17.92 -19.69 -17.92
CA MET A 1 18.75 -18.54 -17.49
C MET A 1 20.16 -18.75 -18.02
N PRO A 2 20.74 -17.81 -18.78
CA PRO A 2 22.13 -17.89 -19.22
C PRO A 2 23.10 -17.90 -18.02
N VAL A 3 24.26 -18.51 -18.19
CA VAL A 3 25.36 -18.38 -17.22
C VAL A 3 25.79 -16.90 -17.19
N GLY A 4 25.84 -16.29 -16.01
CA GLY A 4 26.26 -14.89 -15.82
C GLY A 4 25.15 -13.88 -15.53
N THR A 5 23.88 -14.27 -15.50
CA THR A 5 22.79 -13.37 -15.04
C THR A 5 23.01 -12.99 -13.58
N ARG A 6 23.07 -11.68 -13.26
CA ARG A 6 23.14 -11.16 -11.88
C ARG A 6 21.89 -11.60 -11.12
N VAL A 7 22.08 -12.23 -9.97
CA VAL A 7 21.01 -12.62 -9.05
C VAL A 7 21.16 -11.80 -7.79
N GLU A 8 20.05 -11.22 -7.33
CA GLU A 8 19.97 -10.47 -6.08
C GLU A 8 18.90 -11.08 -5.19
N PHE A 9 19.20 -11.16 -3.91
CA PHE A 9 18.22 -11.48 -2.88
C PHE A 9 17.73 -10.17 -2.30
N ILE A 10 16.43 -9.91 -2.42
CA ILE A 10 15.78 -8.70 -1.94
C ILE A 10 14.68 -9.14 -0.96
N ASP A 11 14.72 -8.63 0.26
CA ASP A 11 13.67 -8.79 1.27
C ASP A 11 12.85 -7.50 1.33
N GLU A 12 11.92 -7.36 0.40
CA GLU A 12 10.96 -6.26 0.33
C GLU A 12 9.55 -6.79 0.63
N PRO A 13 9.18 -6.91 1.93
CA PRO A 13 7.87 -7.44 2.31
C PRO A 13 6.72 -6.50 1.95
N VAL A 14 7.00 -5.25 1.60
CA VAL A 14 5.98 -4.29 1.16
C VAL A 14 6.36 -3.67 -0.17
N LYS A 15 5.42 -3.71 -1.11
CA LYS A 15 5.51 -3.03 -2.39
C LYS A 15 4.31 -2.12 -2.55
N ALA A 16 4.54 -0.96 -3.15
CA ALA A 16 3.46 -0.05 -3.54
C ALA A 16 3.74 0.49 -4.94
N THR A 17 2.67 0.76 -5.69
CA THR A 17 2.76 1.31 -7.04
C THR A 17 1.66 2.33 -7.28
N THR A 18 1.93 3.26 -8.20
CA THR A 18 0.92 4.09 -8.84
C THR A 18 0.91 3.73 -10.31
N GLU A 19 -0.22 3.25 -10.80
CA GLU A 19 -0.35 2.85 -12.20
C GLU A 19 -0.54 4.09 -13.12
N PRO A 20 -0.33 3.95 -14.44
CA PRO A 20 -0.50 5.06 -15.37
C PRO A 20 -1.89 5.70 -15.38
N ASP A 21 -2.92 4.99 -14.94
CA ASP A 21 -4.29 5.49 -14.81
C ASP A 21 -4.55 6.25 -13.48
N GLY A 22 -3.53 6.30 -12.60
CA GLY A 22 -3.60 6.95 -11.30
C GLY A 22 -4.11 6.06 -10.16
N SER A 23 -4.49 4.80 -10.43
CA SER A 23 -4.80 3.84 -9.37
C SER A 23 -3.55 3.52 -8.54
N ARG A 24 -3.76 3.15 -7.28
CA ARG A 24 -2.66 2.88 -6.34
C ARG A 24 -2.87 1.54 -5.69
N PHE A 25 -1.81 0.74 -5.64
CA PHE A 25 -1.86 -0.58 -5.03
C PHE A 25 -0.78 -0.71 -3.97
N ILE A 26 -1.10 -1.49 -2.93
CA ILE A 26 -0.14 -1.98 -1.94
C ILE A 26 -0.23 -3.50 -1.86
N GLU A 27 0.91 -4.16 -1.77
CA GLU A 27 1.04 -5.59 -1.56
C GLU A 27 1.94 -5.82 -0.35
N VAL A 28 1.46 -6.60 0.62
CA VAL A 28 2.16 -6.85 1.88
C VAL A 28 2.32 -8.35 2.09
N HIS A 29 3.57 -8.78 2.28
CA HIS A 29 3.99 -10.13 2.65
C HIS A 29 4.44 -10.18 4.12
N ASN A 30 4.60 -11.40 4.63
CA ASN A 30 5.41 -11.59 5.83
C ASN A 30 6.90 -11.36 5.48
N PRO A 31 7.65 -10.65 6.33
CA PRO A 31 9.11 -10.56 6.20
C PRO A 31 9.76 -11.95 6.21
N LEU A 32 10.93 -12.07 5.58
CA LEU A 32 11.70 -13.30 5.68
C LEU A 32 12.06 -13.56 7.16
N SER A 33 11.73 -14.74 7.67
CA SER A 33 12.07 -15.11 9.05
C SER A 33 13.58 -15.09 9.24
N THR A 34 14.04 -14.37 10.25
CA THR A 34 15.45 -14.34 10.67
C THR A 34 15.74 -15.28 11.82
N THR A 35 14.69 -15.75 12.51
CA THR A 35 14.74 -16.73 13.60
C THR A 35 13.76 -17.87 13.36
N GLU A 36 13.95 -18.98 14.07
CA GLU A 36 13.05 -20.14 13.99
C GLU A 36 11.69 -19.85 14.66
N GLU A 37 11.66 -19.04 15.71
CA GLU A 37 10.43 -18.60 16.39
C GLU A 37 9.54 -17.75 15.46
N GLN A 38 10.15 -16.91 14.60
CA GLN A 38 9.43 -16.15 13.57
C GLN A 38 8.88 -17.07 12.49
N PHE A 39 9.63 -18.11 12.11
CA PHE A 39 9.19 -19.11 11.14
C PHE A 39 7.99 -19.93 11.67
N GLN A 40 8.00 -20.24 12.96
CA GLN A 40 6.90 -20.94 13.64
C GLN A 40 5.72 -20.02 14.00
N GLY A 41 5.79 -18.73 13.70
CA GLY A 41 4.73 -17.75 13.96
C GLY A 41 4.58 -17.33 15.42
N GLY A 42 5.58 -17.60 16.28
CA GLY A 42 5.59 -17.23 17.70
C GLY A 42 5.97 -15.77 17.96
N GLU A 43 6.60 -15.10 16.99
CA GLU A 43 7.00 -13.70 17.06
C GLU A 43 6.46 -12.90 15.87
N ILE A 44 5.79 -11.78 16.13
CA ILE A 44 5.33 -10.86 15.08
C ILE A 44 6.52 -9.98 14.68
N VAL A 45 7.02 -10.17 13.47
CA VAL A 45 8.03 -9.27 12.89
C VAL A 45 7.37 -7.94 12.52
N PRO A 46 7.87 -6.79 13.01
CA PRO A 46 7.39 -5.47 12.59
C PRO A 46 7.64 -5.22 11.11
N ILE A 47 6.68 -4.57 10.44
CA ILE A 47 6.83 -4.13 9.05
C ILE A 47 7.24 -2.66 9.04
N ASN A 48 8.41 -2.37 8.46
CA ASN A 48 8.89 -1.01 8.25
C ASN A 48 8.65 -0.61 6.79
N LEU A 49 7.91 0.48 6.56
CA LEU A 49 7.69 0.99 5.21
C LEU A 49 8.93 1.75 4.72
N THR A 50 9.43 1.39 3.54
CA THR A 50 10.55 2.11 2.90
C THR A 50 10.10 3.50 2.43
N LYS A 51 11.06 4.38 2.14
CA LYS A 51 10.77 5.73 1.64
C LYS A 51 9.97 5.71 0.33
N SER A 52 10.23 4.75 -0.56
CA SER A 52 9.50 4.60 -1.83
C SER A 52 8.05 4.20 -1.61
N VAL A 53 7.79 3.28 -0.67
CA VAL A 53 6.42 2.90 -0.29
C VAL A 53 5.70 4.08 0.35
N GLN A 54 6.33 4.77 1.32
CA GLN A 54 5.75 5.94 1.97
C GLN A 54 5.40 7.07 0.99
N ALA A 55 6.23 7.29 -0.04
CA ALA A 55 5.96 8.30 -1.06
C ALA A 55 4.64 8.06 -1.83
N ILE A 56 4.17 6.81 -1.88
CA ILE A 56 2.89 6.43 -2.50
C ILE A 56 1.79 6.39 -1.43
N THR A 57 2.02 5.72 -0.31
CA THR A 57 0.98 5.50 0.70
C THR A 57 0.63 6.76 1.49
N SER A 58 1.49 7.78 1.53
CA SER A 58 1.20 9.06 2.20
C SER A 58 0.50 10.09 1.31
N GLN A 59 0.10 9.73 0.08
CA GLN A 59 -0.64 10.63 -0.80
C GLN A 59 -2.05 10.89 -0.25
N THR A 60 -2.60 12.08 -0.53
CA THR A 60 -3.90 12.52 0.01
C THR A 60 -5.09 11.72 -0.52
N ASP A 61 -4.91 11.07 -1.66
CA ASP A 61 -5.91 10.22 -2.32
C ASP A 61 -5.79 8.75 -1.92
N VAL A 62 -4.98 8.40 -0.91
CA VAL A 62 -4.85 7.05 -0.37
C VAL A 62 -5.73 6.87 0.87
N ASP A 63 -6.45 5.75 0.91
CA ASP A 63 -7.17 5.27 2.08
C ASP A 63 -6.22 4.59 3.07
N GLN A 64 -5.87 5.30 4.15
CA GLN A 64 -4.98 4.78 5.19
C GLN A 64 -5.54 3.54 5.89
N SER A 65 -6.87 3.40 5.96
CA SER A 65 -7.47 2.22 6.60
C SER A 65 -7.19 0.94 5.80
N VAL A 66 -7.15 1.05 4.47
CA VAL A 66 -6.78 -0.07 3.60
C VAL A 66 -5.29 -0.40 3.73
N VAL A 67 -4.43 0.62 3.83
CA VAL A 67 -2.99 0.43 4.07
C VAL A 67 -2.74 -0.30 5.39
N ASP A 68 -3.38 0.15 6.48
CA ASP A 68 -3.26 -0.47 7.80
C ASP A 68 -3.78 -1.92 7.80
N GLN A 69 -4.92 -2.17 7.15
CA GLN A 69 -5.46 -3.52 6.99
C GLN A 69 -4.53 -4.43 6.17
N ALA A 70 -3.93 -3.92 5.10
CA ALA A 70 -2.96 -4.68 4.31
C ALA A 70 -1.73 -5.06 5.16
N ILE A 71 -1.23 -4.12 5.98
CA ILE A 71 -0.09 -4.35 6.91
C ILE A 71 -0.41 -5.41 7.96
N GLN A 72 -1.65 -5.45 8.44
CA GLN A 72 -2.11 -6.46 9.41
C GLN A 72 -2.34 -7.82 8.76
N ASN A 73 -2.97 -7.86 7.58
CA ASN A 73 -3.38 -9.09 6.92
C ASN A 73 -2.21 -9.82 6.24
N ARG A 74 -1.24 -9.07 5.68
CA ARG A 74 -0.03 -9.62 5.04
C ARG A 74 -0.32 -10.75 4.05
N SER A 75 -1.37 -10.57 3.25
CA SER A 75 -1.93 -11.63 2.39
C SER A 75 -1.08 -11.98 1.19
N GLY A 76 -0.07 -11.16 0.85
CA GLY A 76 0.69 -11.25 -0.39
C GLY A 76 -0.10 -10.92 -1.65
N MET A 77 -1.32 -10.38 -1.51
CA MET A 77 -2.18 -9.99 -2.63
C MET A 77 -2.23 -8.46 -2.75
N PRO A 78 -2.06 -7.89 -3.96
CA PRO A 78 -2.25 -6.46 -4.17
C PRO A 78 -3.67 -6.03 -3.82
N VAL A 79 -3.78 -4.93 -3.06
CA VAL A 79 -5.05 -4.27 -2.75
C VAL A 79 -5.04 -2.84 -3.23
N ALA A 80 -6.14 -2.40 -3.83
CA ALA A 80 -6.33 -1.01 -4.25
C ALA A 80 -6.41 -0.13 -3.00
N SER A 81 -5.53 0.85 -2.91
CA SER A 81 -5.40 1.74 -1.75
C SER A 81 -5.89 3.15 -2.03
N GLU A 82 -6.36 3.46 -3.24
CA GLU A 82 -6.96 4.76 -3.50
C GLU A 82 -8.32 4.94 -2.80
N LEU A 83 -8.59 6.18 -2.37
CA LEU A 83 -9.94 6.59 -1.98
C LEU A 83 -10.85 6.40 -3.19
N LYS A 84 -11.90 5.60 -3.03
CA LYS A 84 -12.96 5.53 -4.04
C LYS A 84 -13.52 6.94 -4.21
N ARG A 85 -13.16 7.59 -5.32
CA ARG A 85 -13.82 8.82 -5.75
C ARG A 85 -15.29 8.45 -5.94
N ILE A 86 -16.14 8.85 -5.00
CA ILE A 86 -17.57 8.95 -5.27
C ILE A 86 -17.68 9.76 -6.55
N ALA A 87 -18.11 9.11 -7.63
CA ALA A 87 -18.36 9.81 -8.88
C ALA A 87 -19.33 10.94 -8.53
N GLN A 88 -18.84 12.18 -8.58
CA GLN A 88 -19.70 13.35 -8.58
C GLN A 88 -20.53 13.24 -9.84
N SER A 89 -21.67 12.57 -9.75
CA SER A 89 -22.71 12.66 -10.73
C SER A 89 -23.16 14.12 -10.71
N GLY A 90 -22.71 14.88 -11.71
CA GLY A 90 -23.09 16.25 -11.90
C GLY A 90 -24.58 16.33 -12.17
N GLY A 91 -25.37 16.70 -11.16
CA GLY A 91 -26.65 17.36 -11.32
C GLY A 91 -26.46 18.87 -11.14
N PRO A 92 -26.91 19.73 -12.06
CA PRO A 92 -26.73 21.18 -11.91
C PRO A 92 -27.76 21.69 -10.89
N GLY A 93 -27.30 22.11 -9.72
CA GLY A 93 -28.16 22.92 -8.85
C GLY A 93 -27.89 22.77 -7.36
N ALA A 94 -26.98 23.58 -6.84
CA ALA A 94 -27.32 24.60 -5.85
C ALA A 94 -26.02 25.24 -5.38
N ARG A 95 -25.76 26.44 -5.90
CA ARG A 95 -24.88 27.40 -5.23
C ARG A 95 -25.56 27.77 -3.92
N HIS A 96 -24.90 27.57 -2.79
CA HIS A 96 -25.10 28.44 -1.63
C HIS A 96 -23.75 28.78 -1.03
N PHE A 97 -23.32 30.00 -1.36
CA PHE A 97 -22.39 30.78 -0.57
C PHE A 97 -22.83 30.79 0.89
N PHE A 98 -21.93 30.46 1.81
CA PHE A 98 -21.93 31.08 3.14
C PHE A 98 -20.48 31.32 3.57
N ILE A 99 -20.06 32.58 3.42
CA ILE A 99 -19.01 33.17 4.25
C ILE A 99 -19.67 33.43 5.62
N ARG A 100 -19.01 33.11 6.74
CA ARG A 100 -18.84 34.06 7.84
C ARG A 100 -17.84 33.58 8.92
N TYR A 101 -16.94 34.52 9.22
CA TYR A 101 -15.99 34.75 10.32
C TYR A 101 -15.20 33.57 10.91
#